data_AF-A0A7Y5US01-F1
#
_entry.id   AF-A0A7Y5US01-F1
#
_cell.length_a   1.000
_cell.length_b   1.000
_cell.length_c   1.000
_cell.angle_alpha   90.00
_cell.angle_beta   90.00
_cell.angle_gamma   90.00
#
_symmetry.space_group_name_H-M   'P 1'
#
loop_
_entity.id
_entity.type
_entity.pdbx_description
1 polymer ?
#
loop_
_entity_poly.entity_id
_entity_poly.type
_entity_poly.pdbx_seq_one_letter_code
_entity_poly.pdbx_strand_id
1 'polypeptide(L)'
;MQPTPLSSPICAEIRSKKYFFLTSAPMTASDVIDNSNDCWCNRTCDRVGPDRDLVHPDDCTRERVCFKPIFGPQPQAGEGGVA
;
A
#
# COMPACT_ATOMS: atom_id res chain seq x y z
N MET A 1 -23.99 14.26 -2.86
CA MET A 1 -22.54 14.06 -2.66
C MET A 1 -22.40 12.74 -1.90
N GLN A 2 -22.00 11.66 -2.57
CA GLN A 2 -21.76 10.39 -1.87
C GLN A 2 -20.45 10.51 -1.08
N PRO A 3 -20.39 10.05 0.18
CA PRO A 3 -19.15 10.03 0.92
C PRO A 3 -18.18 9.09 0.22
N THR A 4 -17.06 9.63 -0.26
CA THR A 4 -15.98 8.80 -0.80
C THR A 4 -15.56 7.85 0.32
N PRO A 5 -15.59 6.53 0.11
CA PRO A 5 -15.21 5.60 1.16
C PRO A 5 -13.76 5.90 1.55
N LEU A 6 -13.53 6.09 2.86
CA LEU A 6 -12.20 6.28 3.42
C LEU A 6 -11.37 5.04 3.08
N SER A 7 -10.43 5.20 2.14
CA SER A 7 -9.47 4.18 1.76
C SER A 7 -8.09 4.63 2.21
N SER A 8 -7.25 3.68 2.61
CA SER A 8 -5.86 4.02 2.92
C SER A 8 -5.19 4.61 1.68
N PRO A 9 -4.40 5.69 1.84
CA PRO A 9 -3.64 6.27 0.73
C PRO A 9 -2.39 5.43 0.40
N ILE A 10 -1.90 4.67 1.38
CA ILE A 10 -0.68 3.86 1.29
C ILE A 10 -1.02 2.37 1.21
N CYS A 11 -0.22 1.63 0.44
CA CYS A 11 -0.35 0.19 0.25
C CYS A 11 -0.07 -0.58 1.55
N ALA A 12 -0.91 -1.56 1.88
CA ALA A 12 -0.77 -2.43 3.04
C ALA A 12 0.44 -3.37 2.99
N GLU A 13 1.01 -3.59 1.80
CA GLU A 13 2.18 -4.44 1.61
C GLU A 13 3.50 -3.65 1.68
N ILE A 14 3.49 -2.31 1.81
CA ILE A 14 4.73 -1.57 2.00
C ILE A 14 5.28 -1.79 3.41
N ARG A 15 6.59 -1.96 3.51
CA ARG A 15 7.30 -2.08 4.79
C ARG A 15 8.53 -1.19 4.77
N SER A 16 8.91 -0.78 5.97
CA SER A 16 10.13 -0.04 6.26
C SER A 16 10.50 -0.30 7.72
N LYS A 17 11.68 0.12 8.16
CA LYS A 17 12.03 0.06 9.59
C LYS A 17 11.05 0.87 10.45
N LYS A 18 10.73 2.10 10.03
CA LYS A 18 9.80 2.99 10.74
C LYS A 18 8.38 2.42 10.80
N TYR A 19 7.93 1.72 9.76
CA TYR A 19 6.60 1.10 9.70
C TYR A 19 6.35 0.17 10.90
N PHE A 20 7.35 -0.58 11.37
CA PHE A 20 7.19 -1.49 12.51
C PHE A 20 6.97 -0.78 13.86
N PHE A 21 7.31 0.49 13.95
CA PHE A 21 7.10 1.30 15.15
C PHE A 21 5.78 2.11 15.09
N LEU A 22 5.03 2.01 14.00
CA LEU A 22 3.75 2.70 13.89
C LEU A 22 2.72 2.06 14.82
N THR A 23 2.05 2.91 15.60
CA THR A 23 0.92 2.53 16.46
C THR A 23 -0.43 2.65 15.76
N SER A 24 -0.44 3.22 14.55
CA SER A 24 -1.64 3.45 13.74
C SER A 24 -1.33 3.25 12.25
N ALA A 25 -2.37 3.14 11.42
CA ALA A 25 -2.19 2.96 9.98
C ALA A 25 -1.55 4.20 9.33
N PRO A 26 -0.50 4.05 8.50
CA PRO A 26 0.13 5.18 7.84
C PRO A 26 -0.82 5.87 6.86
N MET A 27 -0.84 7.20 6.92
CA MET A 27 -1.68 8.05 6.06
C MET A 27 -0.83 8.88 5.10
N THR A 28 0.45 9.07 5.40
CA THR A 28 1.37 9.90 4.62
C THR A 28 2.69 9.18 4.39
N ALA A 29 3.42 9.56 3.34
CA ALA A 29 4.69 8.92 3.02
C ALA A 29 5.70 9.04 4.17
N SER A 30 5.68 10.18 4.87
CA SER A 30 6.49 10.45 6.04
C SER A 30 6.18 9.53 7.22
N ASP A 31 5.01 8.88 7.30
CA ASP A 31 4.73 7.90 8.35
C ASP A 31 5.51 6.60 8.12
N VAL A 32 5.72 6.25 6.84
CA VAL A 32 6.39 5.01 6.44
C VAL A 32 7.89 5.22 6.35
N ILE A 33 8.37 6.34 5.84
CA ILE A 33 9.80 6.52 5.57
C ILE A 33 10.50 7.30 6.67
N ASP A 34 11.72 6.86 7.00
CA ASP A 34 12.65 7.60 7.86
C ASP A 34 13.81 8.16 7.02
N ASN A 35 14.79 8.76 7.70
CA ASN A 35 15.94 9.39 7.07
C ASN A 35 16.84 8.42 6.28
N SER A 36 16.60 7.10 6.35
CA SER A 36 17.30 6.08 5.56
C SER A 36 16.73 5.94 4.15
N ASN A 37 15.52 6.45 3.90
CA ASN A 37 14.81 6.32 2.63
C ASN A 37 14.62 4.87 2.13
N ASP A 38 14.63 3.89 3.05
CA ASP A 38 14.61 2.46 2.72
C ASP A 38 13.23 1.85 2.96
N CYS A 39 12.58 1.43 1.88
CA CYS A 39 11.31 0.71 1.88
C CYS A 39 11.41 -0.56 1.04
N TRP A 40 10.57 -1.55 1.33
CA TRP A 40 10.45 -2.78 0.57
C TRP A 40 9.02 -3.27 0.53
N CYS A 41 8.71 -4.12 -0.45
CA CYS A 41 7.41 -4.77 -0.53
C CYS A 41 7.44 -6.06 0.29
N ASN A 42 6.47 -6.24 1.18
CA ASN A 42 6.31 -7.44 2.00
C ASN A 42 6.05 -8.71 1.16
N ARG A 43 5.53 -8.56 -0.06
CA ARG A 43 5.21 -9.68 -0.96
C ARG A 43 6.44 -10.22 -1.70
N THR A 44 7.32 -9.34 -2.16
CA THR A 44 8.55 -9.72 -2.87
C THR A 44 9.77 -9.81 -1.94
N CYS A 45 9.65 -9.28 -0.72
CA CYS A 45 10.75 -9.11 0.24
C CYS A 45 11.92 -8.29 -0.35
N ASP A 46 11.64 -7.39 -1.29
CA ASP A 46 12.65 -6.62 -2.02
C ASP A 46 12.22 -5.15 -2.21
N ARG A 47 13.19 -4.29 -2.58
CA ARG A 47 12.99 -2.87 -2.96
C ARG A 47 12.21 -2.73 -4.27
N VAL A 48 11.98 -3.83 -4.98
CA VAL A 48 11.20 -3.89 -6.21
C VAL A 48 9.90 -4.63 -5.93
N GLY A 49 8.78 -4.02 -6.31
CA GLY A 49 7.45 -4.58 -6.17
C GLY A 49 7.16 -5.71 -7.17
N PRO A 50 6.02 -6.39 -7.04
CA PRO A 50 5.60 -7.43 -7.99
C PRO A 50 5.26 -6.85 -9.38
N ASP A 51 5.03 -5.54 -9.45
CA ASP A 51 4.87 -4.74 -10.67
C ASP A 51 6.20 -4.41 -11.37
N ARG A 52 7.33 -4.83 -10.80
CA ARG A 52 8.71 -4.56 -11.28
C ARG A 52 9.15 -3.09 -11.14
N ASP A 53 8.39 -2.30 -10.38
CA ASP A 53 8.72 -0.92 -10.07
C ASP A 53 9.31 -0.79 -8.66
N LEU A 54 10.06 0.29 -8.43
CA LEU A 54 10.63 0.58 -7.11
C LEU A 54 9.53 0.80 -6.07
N VAL A 55 9.76 0.29 -4.87
CA VAL A 55 8.85 0.45 -3.74
C VAL A 55 9.15 1.76 -3.04
N HIS A 56 8.25 2.72 -3.19
CA HIS A 56 8.33 4.02 -2.53
C HIS A 56 6.96 4.42 -2.01
N PRO A 57 6.83 5.01 -0.80
CA PRO A 57 5.54 5.34 -0.23
C PRO A 57 4.72 6.36 -1.05
N ASP A 58 5.38 7.27 -1.77
CA ASP A 58 4.69 8.21 -2.68
C ASP A 58 4.11 7.52 -3.93
N ASP A 59 4.73 6.42 -4.38
CA ASP A 59 4.31 5.71 -5.58
C ASP A 59 3.45 4.46 -5.28
N CYS A 60 3.59 3.90 -4.08
CA CYS A 60 2.85 2.72 -3.61
C CYS A 60 1.44 3.07 -3.13
N THR A 61 0.67 3.64 -4.06
CA THR A 61 -0.70 4.13 -3.88
C THR A 61 -1.67 3.36 -4.78
N ARG A 62 -2.96 3.73 -4.72
CA ARG A 62 -4.07 3.15 -5.52
C ARG A 62 -3.85 3.17 -7.04
N GLU A 63 -2.87 3.91 -7.53
CA GLU A 63 -2.53 3.96 -8.95
C GLU A 63 -1.80 2.70 -9.42
N ARG A 64 -1.21 1.92 -8.50
CA ARG A 64 -0.56 0.65 -8.82
C ARG A 64 -1.57 -0.50 -8.89
N VAL A 65 -1.39 -1.37 -9.88
CA VAL A 65 -2.24 -2.55 -10.08
C VAL A 65 -2.15 -3.56 -8.94
N CYS A 66 -1.01 -3.63 -8.26
CA CYS A 66 -0.78 -4.51 -7.13
C CYS A 66 -1.11 -3.85 -5.77
N PHE A 67 -1.68 -2.63 -5.79
CA PHE A 67 -2.04 -1.91 -4.59
C PHE A 67 -3.05 -2.68 -3.75
N LYS A 68 -2.84 -2.67 -2.44
CA LYS A 68 -3.74 -3.27 -1.47
C LYS A 68 -4.05 -2.25 -0.38
N PRO A 69 -5.31 -1.85 -0.17
CA PRO A 69 -5.63 -0.92 0.90
C PRO A 69 -5.50 -1.59 2.28
N ILE A 70 -5.06 -0.83 3.28
CA ILE A 70 -4.98 -1.22 4.70
C ILE A 70 -6.40 -1.31 5.29
N PHE A 71 -7.22 -0.33 4.93
CA PHE A 71 -8.64 -0.24 5.29
C PHE A 71 -9.38 0.45 4.14
N GLY A 72 -10.68 0.18 4.06
CA GLY A 72 -11.55 0.64 2.96
C GLY A 72 -12.09 -0.52 2.12
N PRO A 73 -12.97 -0.21 1.15
CA PRO A 73 -13.54 -1.23 0.28
C PRO A 73 -12.42 -1.85 -0.56
N GLN A 74 -12.22 -3.16 -0.40
CA GLN A 74 -11.38 -3.93 -1.31
C GLN A 74 -11.99 -3.80 -2.72
N PRO A 75 -11.18 -3.62 -3.78
CA PRO A 75 -11.69 -3.77 -5.13
C PRO A 75 -12.24 -5.19 -5.22
N GLN A 76 -13.56 -5.30 -5.40
CA GLN A 76 -14.27 -6.56 -5.47
C GLN A 76 -13.66 -7.36 -6.61
N ALA A 77 -12.86 -8.38 -6.30
CA ALA A 77 -12.38 -9.34 -7.27
C ALA A 77 -13.65 -9.94 -7.90
N GLY A 78 -13.87 -9.67 -9.19
CA GLY A 78 -15.11 -10.00 -9.87
C GLY A 78 -15.57 -11.42 -9.55
N GLU A 79 -16.78 -11.52 -8.99
CA GLU A 79 -17.54 -12.75 -8.93
C GLU A 79 -17.81 -13.19 -10.38
N GLY A 80 -16.90 -13.98 -10.94
CA GLY A 80 -17.13 -14.78 -12.12
C GLY A 80 -18.08 -15.92 -11.77
N GLY A 81 -19.35 -15.57 -11.56
CA GLY A 81 -20.44 -16.53 -11.67
C GLY A 81 -20.56 -16.93 -13.14
N VAL A 82 -20.19 -18.17 -13.46
CA VAL A 82 -20.55 -18.80 -14.73
C VAL A 82 -21.16 -20.16 -14.45
N ALA A 83 -22.47 -20.20 -14.75
CA ALA A 83 -23.39 -21.30 -15.06
C ALA A 83 -23.04 -22.73 -14.65
#